data_AF-A0A969K7F4-F1
#
_entry.id   AF-A0A969K7F4-F1
#
_cell.length_a   1.000
_cell.length_b   1.000
_cell.length_c   1.000
_cell.angle_alpha   90.00
_cell.angle_beta   90.00
_cell.angle_gamma   90.00
#
_symmetry.space_group_name_H-M   'P 1'
#
loop_
_entity.id
_entity.type
_entity.pdbx_description
1 polymer ?
#
loop_
_entity_poly.entity_id
_entity_poly.type
_entity_poly.pdbx_seq_one_letter_code
_entity_poly.pdbx_strand_id
1 'polypeptide(L)'
;MISLIGGEARSLMFRAALVMLGVLFAMPALAAKADKAGTTDHPLTGRYEGSVITNQIVKGYEETSLPKAAFQSTGTLDLAAVTQPLAGKLTTTLYEGPGDRSALEVVRNYETALASKGFTKVFGCRQKECGATSKFWNAARGALSLASKWDTTVYALMSLDRPEGRAWVGVLAIELSPTATKPLTSQFIVTVVEEQPLDTGRMVVLESAALARSIETAGKVAIYGIHFDTGMRFPIKAMKAGRTVRRNLGNILTDPVTAAD
;
A
#
# COMPACT_ATOMS: atom_id res chain seq x y z
N MET A 1 -61.12 61.58 -1.91
CA MET A 1 -62.59 61.40 -1.84
C MET A 1 -62.87 59.97 -2.28
N ILE A 2 -63.43 59.00 -1.56
CA ILE A 2 -64.24 58.87 -0.33
C ILE A 2 -64.04 57.39 0.12
N SER A 3 -63.58 57.11 1.36
CA SER A 3 -64.30 56.39 2.45
C SER A 3 -65.14 55.17 2.03
N LEU A 4 -64.80 53.93 2.40
CA LEU A 4 -64.95 53.21 3.69
C LEU A 4 -66.07 52.15 3.61
N ILE A 5 -66.03 51.18 4.56
CA ILE A 5 -66.99 50.10 4.88
C ILE A 5 -66.65 48.77 4.16
N GLY A 6 -66.28 47.66 4.82
CA GLY A 6 -66.57 47.16 6.16
C GLY A 6 -67.49 45.94 6.06
N GLY A 7 -67.15 44.80 6.68
CA GLY A 7 -68.11 43.71 6.85
C GLY A 7 -67.53 42.30 6.87
N GLU A 8 -67.16 41.84 8.07
CA GLU A 8 -66.98 40.43 8.40
C GLU A 8 -68.28 39.63 8.21
N ALA A 9 -68.21 38.44 7.60
CA ALA A 9 -69.23 37.40 7.78
C ALA A 9 -68.67 36.00 7.51
N ARG A 10 -68.25 35.35 8.60
CA ARG A 10 -68.43 33.93 8.94
C ARG A 10 -69.06 33.06 7.83
N SER A 11 -68.30 32.10 7.32
CA SER A 11 -68.87 30.77 7.08
C SER A 11 -67.82 29.69 7.22
N LEU A 12 -67.85 29.08 8.41
CA LEU A 12 -67.31 27.77 8.71
C LEU A 12 -67.90 26.77 7.71
N MET A 13 -67.11 26.27 6.76
CA MET A 13 -67.31 24.98 6.06
C MET A 13 -66.30 24.92 4.90
N PHE A 14 -65.22 24.17 5.07
CA PHE A 14 -64.74 23.18 4.10
C PHE A 14 -63.45 22.57 4.68
N ARG A 15 -63.62 21.55 5.51
CA ARG A 15 -62.57 20.57 5.79
C ARG A 15 -62.39 19.73 4.53
N ALA A 16 -61.42 20.06 3.68
CA ALA A 16 -60.84 19.10 2.73
C ALA A 16 -59.58 19.66 2.08
N ALA A 17 -58.52 18.85 2.13
CA ALA A 17 -57.41 18.81 1.18
C ALA A 17 -56.46 20.02 1.10
N LEU A 18 -55.30 19.87 1.75
CA LEU A 18 -54.02 19.84 1.01
C LEU A 18 -52.93 19.23 1.92
N VAL A 19 -52.83 17.90 1.90
CA VAL A 19 -51.62 17.20 2.34
C VAL A 19 -50.59 17.49 1.25
N MET A 20 -49.73 18.48 1.47
CA MET A 20 -48.67 18.84 0.54
C MET A 20 -47.60 17.74 0.56
N LEU A 21 -47.60 17.01 -0.54
CA LEU A 21 -46.80 15.89 -0.96
C LEU A 21 -45.29 16.18 -0.82
N GLY A 22 -44.69 15.77 0.29
CA GLY A 22 -43.24 15.61 0.43
C GLY A 22 -42.80 14.34 -0.28
N VAL A 23 -42.66 14.37 -1.61
CA VAL A 23 -41.92 13.34 -2.34
C VAL A 23 -40.45 13.53 -1.99
N LEU A 24 -39.99 12.82 -0.97
CA LEU A 24 -38.59 12.48 -0.80
C LEU A 24 -38.17 11.78 -2.10
N PHE A 25 -37.45 12.49 -2.95
CA PHE A 25 -36.72 11.91 -4.06
C PHE A 25 -35.61 11.05 -3.44
N ALA A 26 -35.97 9.83 -3.04
CA ALA A 26 -35.01 8.80 -2.69
C ALA A 26 -34.29 8.44 -3.99
N MET A 27 -33.25 9.21 -4.33
CA MET A 27 -32.30 8.79 -5.34
C MET A 27 -31.81 7.42 -4.90
N PRO A 28 -31.96 6.37 -5.73
CA PRO A 28 -31.36 5.10 -5.42
C PRO A 28 -29.85 5.35 -5.38
N ALA A 29 -29.29 5.38 -4.18
CA ALA A 29 -27.85 5.33 -4.02
C ALA A 29 -27.43 4.01 -4.66
N LEU A 30 -26.87 4.05 -5.87
CA LEU A 30 -26.06 2.95 -6.35
C LEU A 30 -25.06 2.70 -5.22
N ALA A 31 -25.18 1.55 -4.56
CA ALA A 31 -24.28 1.16 -3.51
C ALA A 31 -22.90 1.01 -4.13
N ALA A 32 -22.13 2.11 -4.12
CA ALA A 32 -20.74 2.10 -4.53
C ALA A 32 -20.05 1.10 -3.60
N LYS A 33 -19.45 0.08 -4.22
CA LYS A 33 -18.68 -0.92 -3.48
C LYS A 33 -17.60 -0.16 -2.70
N ALA A 34 -17.60 -0.33 -1.38
CA ALA A 34 -16.67 0.39 -0.52
C ALA A 34 -15.24 -0.11 -0.74
N ASP A 35 -14.28 0.81 -0.57
CA ASP A 35 -12.86 0.46 -0.56
C ASP A 35 -12.56 -0.50 0.59
N LYS A 36 -11.51 -1.31 0.41
CA LYS A 36 -10.96 -2.13 1.50
C LYS A 36 -10.59 -1.21 2.67
N ALA A 37 -11.02 -1.57 3.87
CA ALA A 37 -10.75 -0.80 5.08
C ALA A 37 -9.24 -0.57 5.28
N GLY A 38 -8.87 0.65 5.70
CA GLY A 38 -7.49 1.06 5.93
C GLY A 38 -6.69 1.36 4.66
N THR A 39 -7.35 1.50 3.51
CA THR A 39 -6.71 1.91 2.26
C THR A 39 -7.12 3.33 1.85
N THR A 40 -6.27 4.02 1.09
CA THR A 40 -6.52 5.37 0.60
C THR A 40 -5.83 5.61 -0.74
N ASP A 41 -6.34 6.52 -1.57
CA ASP A 41 -5.65 6.89 -2.81
C ASP A 41 -4.31 7.56 -2.52
N HIS A 42 -3.36 7.37 -3.44
CA HIS A 42 -2.08 8.06 -3.37
C HIS A 42 -2.23 9.52 -3.87
N PRO A 43 -1.75 10.55 -3.14
CA PRO A 43 -1.94 11.96 -3.52
C PRO A 43 -1.43 12.33 -4.92
N LEU A 44 -0.32 11.71 -5.34
CA LEU A 44 0.25 11.95 -6.68
C LEU A 44 -0.63 11.42 -7.82
N THR A 45 -1.31 10.29 -7.62
CA THR A 45 -2.00 9.59 -8.71
C THR A 45 -3.51 9.77 -8.66
N GLY A 46 -4.10 9.82 -7.48
CA GLY A 46 -5.55 9.62 -7.32
C GLY A 46 -5.96 8.22 -7.79
N ARG A 47 -7.24 8.10 -8.20
CA ARG A 47 -7.84 6.90 -8.81
C ARG A 47 -8.46 7.20 -10.16
N TYR A 48 -8.71 6.15 -10.93
CA TYR A 48 -9.65 6.22 -12.06
C TYR A 48 -11.08 6.31 -11.53
N GLU A 49 -11.91 7.18 -12.10
CA GLU A 49 -13.27 7.44 -11.60
C GLU A 49 -14.12 6.16 -11.56
N GLY A 50 -14.88 5.98 -10.47
CA GLY A 50 -15.71 4.78 -10.28
C GLY A 50 -14.94 3.50 -9.93
N SER A 51 -13.61 3.57 -9.79
CA SER A 51 -12.80 2.44 -9.32
C SER A 51 -12.79 2.29 -7.79
N VAL A 52 -12.58 1.06 -7.33
CA VAL A 52 -12.61 0.67 -5.91
C VAL A 52 -11.31 0.01 -5.51
N ILE A 53 -10.72 0.43 -4.39
CA ILE A 53 -9.51 -0.17 -3.85
C ILE A 53 -9.85 -1.53 -3.25
N THR A 54 -9.26 -2.58 -3.82
CA THR A 54 -9.45 -3.95 -3.33
C THR A 54 -8.27 -4.43 -2.48
N ASN A 55 -7.08 -3.86 -2.67
CA ASN A 55 -5.92 -4.11 -1.83
C ASN A 55 -4.87 -2.99 -1.90
N GLN A 56 -4.07 -2.83 -0.86
CA GLN A 56 -2.98 -1.86 -0.83
C GLN A 56 -1.84 -2.36 0.05
N ILE A 57 -0.60 -2.13 -0.39
CA ILE A 57 0.63 -2.30 0.38
C ILE A 57 1.36 -0.97 0.43
N VAL A 58 1.72 -0.54 1.64
CA VAL A 58 2.57 0.64 1.88
C VAL A 58 3.81 0.19 2.65
N LYS A 59 4.99 0.50 2.13
CA LYS A 59 6.28 0.28 2.82
C LYS A 59 7.00 1.62 2.93
N GLY A 60 7.45 1.95 4.13
CA GLY A 60 8.15 3.22 4.39
C GLY A 60 9.50 3.33 3.67
N TYR A 61 10.12 2.20 3.34
CA TYR A 61 11.30 2.11 2.49
C TYR A 61 11.36 0.70 1.88
N GLU A 62 11.68 0.58 0.60
CA GLU A 62 11.83 -0.69 -0.12
C GLU A 62 12.73 -0.49 -1.36
N GLU A 63 13.42 -1.56 -1.77
CA GLU A 63 14.07 -1.64 -3.07
C GLU A 63 13.20 -2.43 -4.05
N THR A 64 12.98 -1.88 -5.24
CA THR A 64 12.20 -2.53 -6.28
C THR A 64 12.71 -2.18 -7.67
N SER A 65 12.26 -2.93 -8.67
CA SER A 65 12.63 -2.69 -10.07
C SER A 65 11.39 -2.74 -10.95
N LEU A 66 11.10 -1.64 -11.65
CA LEU A 66 9.95 -1.54 -12.55
C LEU A 66 10.39 -1.67 -14.01
N PRO A 67 9.57 -2.26 -14.90
CA PRO A 67 9.89 -2.33 -16.34
C PRO A 67 10.07 -0.95 -16.97
N LYS A 68 11.20 -0.74 -17.64
CA LYS A 68 11.51 0.47 -18.43
C LYS A 68 11.69 0.17 -19.93
N ALA A 69 11.65 -1.10 -20.32
CA ALA A 69 11.69 -1.56 -21.71
C ALA A 69 10.95 -2.90 -21.87
N ALA A 70 10.74 -3.32 -23.12
CA ALA A 70 10.17 -4.63 -23.43
C ALA A 70 11.12 -5.77 -23.03
N PHE A 71 10.58 -6.84 -22.46
CA PHE A 71 11.37 -7.98 -22.01
C PHE A 71 11.54 -8.97 -23.17
N GLN A 72 12.73 -9.08 -23.74
CA GLN A 72 12.94 -10.03 -24.83
C GLN A 72 12.65 -11.47 -24.36
N SER A 73 11.84 -12.21 -25.14
CA SER A 73 11.48 -13.60 -24.82
C SER A 73 12.55 -14.60 -25.26
N THR A 74 13.55 -14.18 -26.02
CA THR A 74 14.60 -15.01 -26.62
C THR A 74 15.98 -14.57 -26.14
N GLY A 75 16.86 -15.52 -25.87
CA GLY A 75 18.23 -15.24 -25.41
C GLY A 75 18.34 -14.91 -23.93
N THR A 76 19.53 -14.50 -23.50
CA THR A 76 19.79 -14.11 -22.11
C THR A 76 19.21 -12.73 -21.85
N LEU A 77 18.19 -12.65 -20.98
CA LEU A 77 17.61 -11.38 -20.58
C LEU A 77 18.53 -10.64 -19.60
N ASP A 78 19.06 -9.50 -20.03
CA ASP A 78 19.72 -8.53 -19.15
C ASP A 78 18.67 -7.67 -18.43
N LEU A 79 18.47 -7.96 -17.14
CA LEU A 79 17.49 -7.25 -16.31
C LEU A 79 17.86 -5.78 -16.09
N ALA A 80 19.14 -5.42 -16.06
CA ALA A 80 19.58 -4.04 -15.84
C ALA A 80 19.23 -3.14 -17.03
N ALA A 81 19.24 -3.70 -18.24
CA ALA A 81 18.83 -3.01 -19.46
C ALA A 81 17.32 -2.75 -19.52
N VAL A 82 16.49 -3.66 -18.99
CA VAL A 82 15.02 -3.59 -19.15
C VAL A 82 14.25 -3.15 -17.90
N THR A 83 14.93 -3.01 -16.76
CA THR A 83 14.32 -2.52 -15.52
C THR A 83 14.95 -1.23 -15.01
N GLN A 84 14.15 -0.42 -14.33
CA GLN A 84 14.58 0.73 -13.56
C GLN A 84 14.65 0.32 -12.09
N PRO A 85 15.85 0.22 -11.49
CA PRO A 85 15.99 0.04 -10.05
C PRO A 85 15.56 1.32 -9.32
N LEU A 86 14.85 1.14 -8.21
CA LEU A 86 14.23 2.19 -7.41
C LEU A 86 14.39 1.86 -5.93
N ALA A 87 14.60 2.89 -5.11
CA ALA A 87 14.67 2.76 -3.66
C ALA A 87 13.96 3.93 -2.99
N GLY A 88 13.06 3.64 -2.05
CA GLY A 88 12.33 4.68 -1.33
C GLY A 88 10.99 4.20 -0.80
N LYS A 89 10.08 5.13 -0.53
CA LYS A 89 8.75 4.80 -0.02
C LYS A 89 7.91 4.19 -1.15
N LEU A 90 7.39 2.97 -0.91
CA LEU A 90 6.63 2.21 -1.89
C LEU A 90 5.14 2.17 -1.48
N THR A 91 4.27 2.53 -2.42
CA THR A 91 2.82 2.30 -2.32
C THR A 91 2.34 1.54 -3.55
N THR A 92 1.83 0.32 -3.37
CA THR A 92 1.20 -0.47 -4.44
C THR A 92 -0.28 -0.63 -4.14
N THR A 93 -1.14 -0.13 -5.02
CA THR A 93 -2.61 -0.15 -4.84
C THR A 93 -3.25 -0.94 -5.97
N LEU A 94 -4.11 -1.90 -5.64
CA LEU A 94 -4.90 -2.70 -6.58
C LEU A 94 -6.34 -2.20 -6.60
N TYR A 95 -6.80 -1.82 -7.78
CA TYR A 95 -8.14 -1.35 -8.05
C TYR A 95 -8.94 -2.35 -8.87
N GLU A 96 -10.24 -2.41 -8.59
CA GLU A 96 -11.25 -2.89 -9.53
C GLU A 96 -11.85 -1.65 -10.22
N GLY A 97 -11.73 -1.58 -11.54
CA GLY A 97 -12.30 -0.48 -12.34
C GLY A 97 -13.81 -0.60 -12.49
N PRO A 98 -14.49 0.47 -12.94
CA PRO A 98 -15.89 0.40 -13.28
C PRO A 98 -16.12 -0.54 -14.48
N GLY A 99 -17.35 -1.03 -14.59
CA GLY A 99 -17.76 -1.88 -15.71
C GLY A 99 -17.59 -1.19 -17.06
N ASP A 100 -17.36 -2.00 -18.10
CA ASP A 100 -17.32 -1.63 -19.51
C ASP A 100 -16.19 -0.65 -19.88
N ARG A 101 -15.16 -0.54 -19.03
CA ARG A 101 -13.94 0.23 -19.31
C ARG A 101 -12.75 -0.68 -19.55
N SER A 102 -12.08 -0.47 -20.68
CA SER A 102 -10.92 -1.26 -21.09
C SER A 102 -9.66 -0.95 -20.27
N ALA A 103 -8.74 -1.90 -20.20
CA ALA A 103 -7.45 -1.72 -19.53
C ALA A 103 -6.63 -0.63 -20.25
N LEU A 104 -6.75 -0.54 -21.57
CA LEU A 104 -6.12 0.51 -22.36
C LEU A 104 -6.65 1.89 -21.98
N GLU A 105 -7.97 2.05 -21.86
CA GLU A 105 -8.59 3.30 -21.46
C GLU A 105 -8.09 3.75 -20.09
N VAL A 106 -8.06 2.84 -19.11
CA VAL A 106 -7.57 3.13 -17.77
C VAL A 106 -6.11 3.62 -17.80
N VAL A 107 -5.22 2.88 -18.46
CA VAL A 107 -3.80 3.26 -18.53
C VAL A 107 -3.61 4.59 -19.26
N ARG A 108 -4.31 4.83 -20.37
CA ARG A 108 -4.21 6.11 -21.11
C ARG A 108 -4.72 7.30 -20.29
N ASN A 109 -5.78 7.12 -19.51
CA ASN A 109 -6.23 8.16 -18.59
C ASN A 109 -5.20 8.48 -17.51
N TYR A 110 -4.55 7.46 -16.93
CA TYR A 110 -3.43 7.69 -16.01
C TYR A 110 -2.27 8.42 -16.69
N GLU A 111 -1.88 8.03 -17.91
CA GLU A 111 -0.82 8.73 -18.64
C GLU A 111 -1.15 10.21 -18.85
N THR A 112 -2.36 10.53 -19.31
CA THR A 112 -2.81 11.92 -19.51
C THR A 112 -2.87 12.69 -18.19
N ALA A 113 -3.46 12.10 -17.14
CA ALA A 113 -3.58 12.76 -15.84
C ALA A 113 -2.22 13.01 -15.19
N LEU A 114 -1.29 12.05 -15.26
CA LEU A 114 0.06 12.20 -14.74
C LEU A 114 0.87 13.20 -15.57
N ALA A 115 0.76 13.16 -16.91
CA ALA A 115 1.41 14.15 -17.76
C ALA A 115 0.95 15.58 -17.45
N SER A 116 -0.34 15.79 -17.16
CA SER A 116 -0.87 17.10 -16.75
C SER A 116 -0.29 17.61 -15.41
N LYS A 117 0.24 16.70 -14.59
CA LYS A 117 0.95 16.98 -13.33
C LYS A 117 2.47 17.05 -13.50
N GLY A 118 2.97 17.07 -14.72
CA GLY A 118 4.40 17.18 -15.03
C GLY A 118 5.17 15.86 -15.08
N PHE A 119 4.49 14.71 -15.00
CA PHE A 119 5.18 13.43 -15.17
C PHE A 119 5.61 13.24 -16.63
N THR A 120 6.78 12.64 -16.83
CA THR A 120 7.31 12.23 -18.12
C THR A 120 7.10 10.72 -18.31
N LYS A 121 6.65 10.31 -19.49
CA LYS A 121 6.53 8.89 -19.83
C LYS A 121 7.91 8.29 -20.09
N VAL A 122 8.22 7.21 -19.39
CA VAL A 122 9.49 6.47 -19.51
C VAL A 122 9.32 5.24 -20.39
N PHE A 123 8.23 4.49 -20.18
CA PHE A 123 7.96 3.29 -20.95
C PHE A 123 6.46 3.02 -21.05
N GLY A 124 6.05 2.27 -22.07
CA GLY A 124 4.72 1.67 -22.13
C GLY A 124 4.66 0.59 -23.18
N CYS A 125 3.79 -0.40 -22.94
CA CYS A 125 3.61 -1.55 -23.83
C CYS A 125 2.20 -2.11 -23.67
N ARG A 126 1.75 -2.88 -24.67
CA ARG A 126 0.55 -3.72 -24.57
C ARG A 126 0.84 -5.15 -25.00
N GLN A 127 0.20 -6.10 -24.35
CA GLN A 127 0.16 -7.51 -24.76
C GLN A 127 1.57 -8.05 -25.07
N LYS A 128 1.79 -8.54 -26.31
CA LYS A 128 3.06 -9.09 -26.79
C LYS A 128 4.19 -8.05 -26.82
N GLU A 129 3.88 -6.76 -26.95
CA GLU A 129 4.89 -5.69 -26.91
C GLU A 129 5.64 -5.65 -25.57
N CYS A 130 5.03 -6.15 -24.49
CA CYS A 130 5.67 -6.21 -23.17
C CYS A 130 6.69 -7.35 -23.05
N GLY A 131 6.66 -8.33 -23.97
CA GLY A 131 7.59 -9.45 -23.97
C GLY A 131 7.11 -10.75 -23.32
N ALA A 132 5.85 -10.83 -22.88
CA ALA A 132 5.16 -12.03 -22.41
C ALA A 132 5.97 -13.01 -21.52
N THR A 133 6.83 -12.51 -20.62
CA THR A 133 7.62 -13.33 -19.69
C THR A 133 7.16 -13.16 -18.25
N SER A 134 7.24 -14.21 -17.44
CA SER A 134 6.98 -14.11 -15.99
C SER A 134 7.84 -13.05 -15.30
N LYS A 135 9.05 -12.78 -15.81
CA LYS A 135 9.94 -11.73 -15.31
C LYS A 135 9.35 -10.33 -15.47
N PHE A 136 8.77 -10.01 -16.64
CA PHE A 136 8.03 -8.76 -16.83
C PHE A 136 6.87 -8.68 -15.84
N TRP A 137 6.07 -9.76 -15.75
CA TRP A 137 4.89 -9.79 -14.90
C TRP A 137 5.23 -9.52 -13.44
N ASN A 138 6.27 -10.16 -12.92
CA ASN A 138 6.74 -10.01 -11.54
C ASN A 138 7.26 -8.60 -11.24
N ALA A 139 7.92 -7.96 -12.21
CA ALA A 139 8.38 -6.58 -12.06
C ALA A 139 7.21 -5.57 -12.16
N ALA A 140 6.31 -5.73 -13.12
CA ALA A 140 5.24 -4.77 -13.42
C ALA A 140 4.16 -4.69 -12.33
N ARG A 141 3.88 -5.80 -11.63
CA ARG A 141 2.82 -5.88 -10.61
C ARG A 141 3.19 -5.22 -9.27
N GLY A 142 4.43 -4.75 -9.10
CA GLY A 142 4.92 -4.24 -7.82
C GLY A 142 4.77 -5.25 -6.68
N ALA A 143 4.32 -4.79 -5.51
CA ALA A 143 4.19 -5.65 -4.33
C ALA A 143 2.93 -6.53 -4.29
N LEU A 144 1.95 -6.31 -5.17
CA LEU A 144 0.64 -6.97 -5.11
C LEU A 144 0.45 -8.04 -6.19
N SER A 145 -0.46 -8.97 -5.91
CA SER A 145 -0.84 -10.01 -6.87
C SER A 145 -2.00 -9.60 -7.76
N LEU A 146 -1.89 -10.01 -9.03
CA LEU A 146 -2.87 -9.80 -10.09
C LEU A 146 -2.98 -11.09 -10.91
N ALA A 147 -4.18 -11.39 -11.42
CA ALA A 147 -4.38 -12.52 -12.33
C ALA A 147 -3.52 -12.34 -13.60
N SER A 148 -2.82 -13.38 -14.05
CA SER A 148 -1.99 -13.27 -15.27
C SER A 148 -2.90 -13.35 -16.51
N LYS A 149 -3.03 -12.22 -17.23
CA LYS A 149 -3.89 -12.05 -18.41
C LYS A 149 -3.14 -11.34 -19.55
N TRP A 150 -2.22 -12.07 -20.17
CA TRP A 150 -1.27 -11.55 -21.16
C TRP A 150 -1.91 -10.90 -22.40
N ASP A 151 -3.09 -11.35 -22.79
CA ASP A 151 -3.84 -10.90 -23.95
C ASP A 151 -4.56 -9.55 -23.72
N THR A 152 -4.66 -9.10 -22.48
CA THR A 152 -5.30 -7.82 -22.12
C THR A 152 -4.37 -6.89 -21.34
N THR A 153 -3.11 -7.31 -21.13
CA THR A 153 -2.11 -6.53 -20.40
C THR A 153 -1.83 -5.20 -21.09
N VAL A 154 -1.92 -4.11 -20.33
CA VAL A 154 -1.41 -2.78 -20.71
C VAL A 154 -0.56 -2.26 -19.57
N TYR A 155 0.60 -1.68 -19.88
CA TYR A 155 1.51 -1.14 -18.88
C TYR A 155 2.06 0.22 -19.29
N ALA A 156 2.25 1.10 -18.30
CA ALA A 156 3.00 2.34 -18.43
C ALA A 156 3.89 2.58 -17.21
N LEU A 157 5.07 3.16 -17.44
CA LEU A 157 5.96 3.71 -16.42
C LEU A 157 6.16 5.20 -16.68
N MET A 158 5.96 6.01 -15.64
CA MET A 158 6.15 7.46 -15.69
C MET A 158 6.99 7.93 -14.50
N SER A 159 7.69 9.05 -14.66
CA SER A 159 8.51 9.68 -13.61
C SER A 159 8.20 11.16 -13.46
N LEU A 160 8.42 11.70 -12.26
CA LEU A 160 8.33 13.12 -11.95
C LEU A 160 9.56 13.53 -11.12
N ASP A 161 10.33 14.48 -11.63
CA ASP A 161 11.42 15.10 -10.88
C ASP A 161 10.85 16.07 -9.83
N ARG A 162 11.30 15.92 -8.58
CA ARG A 162 10.92 16.79 -7.46
C ARG A 162 12.14 17.10 -6.59
N PRO A 163 12.15 18.24 -5.87
CA PRO A 163 13.25 18.59 -4.96
C PRO A 163 13.52 17.54 -3.88
N GLU A 164 12.48 16.91 -3.35
CA GLU A 164 12.56 15.89 -2.31
C GLU A 164 12.98 14.49 -2.81
N GLY A 165 13.06 14.29 -4.13
CA GLY A 165 13.34 13.00 -4.75
C GLY A 165 12.37 12.67 -5.88
N ARG A 166 12.87 11.96 -6.89
CA ARG A 166 12.06 11.57 -8.05
C ARG A 166 10.95 10.63 -7.63
N ALA A 167 9.74 10.87 -8.13
CA ALA A 167 8.62 9.95 -8.00
C ALA A 167 8.48 9.11 -9.28
N TRP A 168 8.15 7.83 -9.11
CA TRP A 168 7.89 6.89 -10.20
C TRP A 168 6.51 6.29 -10.06
N VAL A 169 5.78 6.17 -11.17
CA VAL A 169 4.44 5.58 -11.22
C VAL A 169 4.39 4.51 -12.30
N GLY A 170 4.28 3.25 -11.88
CA GLY A 170 3.97 2.12 -12.74
C GLY A 170 2.47 1.80 -12.71
N VAL A 171 1.81 1.75 -13.86
CA VAL A 171 0.40 1.37 -13.99
C VAL A 171 0.33 0.09 -14.82
N LEU A 172 -0.10 -1.01 -14.20
CA LEU A 172 -0.33 -2.30 -14.86
C LEU A 172 -1.83 -2.60 -14.85
N ALA A 173 -2.44 -2.79 -16.01
CA ALA A 173 -3.86 -3.12 -16.13
C ALA A 173 -4.09 -4.39 -16.94
N ILE A 174 -5.16 -5.11 -16.61
CA ILE A 174 -5.70 -6.25 -17.33
C ILE A 174 -7.22 -6.16 -17.40
N GLU A 175 -7.83 -7.00 -18.21
CA GLU A 175 -9.29 -7.12 -18.32
C GLU A 175 -9.75 -8.51 -17.87
N LEU A 176 -10.85 -8.51 -17.12
CA LEU A 176 -11.65 -9.69 -16.87
C LEU A 176 -12.82 -9.67 -17.84
N SER A 177 -12.97 -10.77 -18.59
CA SER A 177 -14.08 -10.96 -19.52
C SER A 177 -15.42 -10.86 -18.80
N PRO A 178 -16.46 -10.33 -19.46
CA PRO A 178 -17.79 -10.28 -18.89
C PRO A 178 -18.30 -11.68 -18.53
N THR A 179 -19.07 -11.77 -17.46
CA THR A 179 -19.80 -12.97 -17.05
C THR A 179 -21.31 -12.68 -17.07
N ALA A 180 -22.14 -13.69 -16.80
CA ALA A 180 -23.59 -13.51 -16.72
C ALA A 180 -24.03 -12.46 -15.68
N THR A 181 -23.18 -12.15 -14.70
CA THR A 181 -23.50 -11.27 -13.56
C THR A 181 -22.57 -10.07 -13.43
N LYS A 182 -21.52 -9.96 -14.25
CA LYS A 182 -20.57 -8.85 -14.22
C LYS A 182 -20.20 -8.39 -15.63
N PRO A 183 -20.18 -7.07 -15.88
CA PRO A 183 -19.68 -6.54 -17.15
C PRO A 183 -18.18 -6.80 -17.30
N LEU A 184 -17.63 -6.45 -18.47
CA LEU A 184 -16.19 -6.37 -18.63
C LEU A 184 -15.61 -5.49 -17.53
N THR A 185 -14.61 -5.99 -16.81
CA THR A 185 -14.07 -5.29 -15.64
C THR A 185 -12.55 -5.21 -15.74
N SER A 186 -12.01 -4.01 -15.75
CA SER A 186 -10.56 -3.82 -15.65
C SER A 186 -10.08 -4.04 -14.21
N GLN A 187 -8.98 -4.76 -14.04
CA GLN A 187 -8.21 -4.75 -12.79
C GLN A 187 -6.86 -4.11 -13.05
N PHE A 188 -6.45 -3.21 -12.18
CA PHE A 188 -5.20 -2.49 -12.38
C PHE A 188 -4.48 -2.17 -11.09
N ILE A 189 -3.16 -2.23 -11.16
CA ILE A 189 -2.24 -1.89 -10.10
C ILE A 189 -1.60 -0.54 -10.43
N VAL A 190 -1.61 0.36 -9.46
CA VAL A 190 -0.81 1.58 -9.47
C VAL A 190 0.28 1.43 -8.41
N THR A 191 1.53 1.38 -8.86
CA THR A 191 2.72 1.35 -8.01
C THR A 191 3.38 2.71 -8.02
N VAL A 192 3.49 3.35 -6.86
CA VAL A 192 4.19 4.61 -6.66
C VAL A 192 5.45 4.35 -5.84
N VAL A 193 6.59 4.83 -6.33
CA VAL A 193 7.84 4.86 -5.58
C VAL A 193 8.30 6.31 -5.45
N GLU A 194 8.35 6.82 -4.23
CA GLU A 194 8.93 8.12 -3.92
C GLU A 194 10.37 7.89 -3.48
N GLU A 195 11.35 8.25 -4.31
CA GLU A 195 12.76 8.09 -3.96
C GLU A 195 13.10 8.93 -2.73
N GLN A 196 13.77 8.30 -1.77
CA GLN A 196 14.25 8.94 -0.56
C GLN A 196 15.45 8.17 -0.02
N PRO A 197 16.37 8.79 0.73
CA PRO A 197 17.44 8.07 1.40
C PRO A 197 16.88 7.14 2.49
N LEU A 198 17.60 6.06 2.78
CA LEU A 198 17.27 5.17 3.88
C LEU A 198 17.46 5.90 5.22
N ASP A 199 16.44 5.85 6.06
CA ASP A 199 16.53 6.26 7.46
C ASP A 199 17.38 5.23 8.25
N THR A 200 18.63 5.59 8.51
CA THR A 200 19.61 4.73 9.20
C THR A 200 19.58 4.97 10.72
N GLY A 201 20.24 4.11 11.51
CA GLY A 201 20.34 4.31 12.96
C GLY A 201 19.10 3.95 13.78
N ARG A 202 18.10 3.29 13.16
CA ARG A 202 16.90 2.78 13.88
C ARG A 202 17.14 1.52 14.73
N MET A 203 18.39 1.09 14.89
CA MET A 203 18.74 -0.04 15.75
C MET A 203 18.85 0.42 17.20
N VAL A 204 18.00 -0.11 18.06
CA VAL A 204 18.08 0.12 19.50
C VAL A 204 19.19 -0.77 20.05
N VAL A 205 20.38 -0.21 20.23
CA VAL A 205 21.47 -0.88 20.92
C VAL A 205 21.24 -0.76 22.43
N LEU A 206 20.97 -1.89 23.09
CA LEU A 206 20.96 -1.94 24.54
C LEU A 206 22.41 -1.88 25.04
N GLU A 207 22.81 -0.73 25.58
CA GLU A 207 24.14 -0.58 26.16
C GLU A 207 24.31 -1.48 27.40
N SER A 208 25.34 -2.33 27.39
CA SER A 208 25.69 -3.23 28.50
C SER A 208 25.92 -2.48 29.82
N ALA A 209 26.43 -1.24 29.77
CA ALA A 209 26.61 -0.39 30.94
C ALA A 209 25.27 0.08 31.55
N ALA A 210 24.25 0.32 30.73
CA ALA A 210 22.91 0.66 31.20
C ALA A 210 22.22 -0.55 31.84
N LEU A 211 22.44 -1.75 31.27
CA LEU A 211 22.01 -3.02 31.84
C LEU A 211 22.69 -3.27 33.21
N ALA A 212 24.02 -3.10 33.30
CA ALA A 212 24.77 -3.25 34.54
C ALA A 212 24.28 -2.29 35.65
N ARG A 213 24.11 -1.00 35.34
CA ARG A 213 23.57 -0.03 36.30
C ARG A 213 22.15 -0.38 36.77
N SER A 214 21.29 -0.90 35.88
CA SER A 214 19.94 -1.30 36.27
C SER A 214 19.94 -2.50 37.22
N ILE A 215 20.90 -3.42 37.08
CA ILE A 215 21.11 -4.52 38.03
C ILE A 215 21.62 -3.97 39.37
N GLU A 216 22.60 -3.07 39.33
CA GLU A 216 23.19 -2.49 40.55
C GLU A 216 22.18 -1.66 41.35
N THR A 217 21.31 -0.91 40.67
CA THR A 217 20.37 0.04 41.31
C THR A 217 19.01 -0.58 41.63
N ALA A 218 18.44 -1.36 40.71
CA ALA A 218 17.10 -1.93 40.86
C ALA A 218 17.11 -3.42 41.26
N GLY A 219 18.28 -4.07 41.29
CA GLY A 219 18.43 -5.48 41.65
C GLY A 219 17.86 -6.47 40.64
N LYS A 220 17.32 -5.98 39.51
CA LYS A 220 16.67 -6.77 38.47
C LYS A 220 16.66 -6.00 37.15
N VAL A 221 16.79 -6.72 36.04
CA VAL A 221 16.61 -6.18 34.69
C VAL A 221 15.86 -7.20 33.84
N ALA A 222 14.84 -6.74 33.11
CA ALA A 222 14.09 -7.61 32.20
C ALA A 222 14.73 -7.53 30.81
N ILE A 223 15.50 -8.56 30.45
CA ILE A 223 16.08 -8.69 29.11
C ILE A 223 15.18 -9.62 28.31
N TYR A 224 14.52 -9.07 27.29
CA TYR A 224 13.70 -9.85 26.36
C TYR A 224 14.56 -10.29 25.18
N GLY A 225 14.56 -11.58 24.86
CA GLY A 225 15.30 -12.14 23.71
C GLY A 225 16.51 -13.02 24.04
N ILE A 226 16.70 -13.45 25.29
CA ILE A 226 17.71 -14.48 25.61
C ILE A 226 17.18 -15.83 25.15
N HIS A 227 17.81 -16.40 24.12
CA HIS A 227 17.59 -17.77 23.71
C HIS A 227 18.40 -18.70 24.63
N PHE A 228 17.70 -19.50 25.45
CA PHE A 228 18.33 -20.57 26.22
C PHE A 228 18.38 -21.83 25.34
N ASP A 229 19.59 -22.33 25.09
CA ASP A 229 19.76 -23.68 24.55
C ASP A 229 19.34 -24.68 25.65
N THR A 230 18.15 -25.27 25.51
CA THR A 230 17.59 -26.21 26.50
C THR A 230 18.12 -27.64 26.36
N GLY A 231 19.35 -27.80 25.86
CA GLY A 231 20.01 -29.09 25.68
C GLY A 231 20.53 -29.78 26.95
N MET A 232 20.46 -29.17 28.14
CA MET A 232 20.94 -29.81 29.37
C MET A 232 19.93 -29.77 30.53
N ARG A 233 19.43 -30.95 30.85
CA ARG A 233 18.55 -31.23 32.00
C ARG A 233 19.36 -31.19 33.29
N PHE A 234 19.36 -30.07 33.98
CA PHE A 234 19.80 -30.00 35.38
C PHE A 234 18.59 -30.05 36.31
N PRO A 235 18.57 -30.92 37.33
CA PRO A 235 17.50 -30.91 38.32
C PRO A 235 17.57 -29.61 39.13
N ILE A 236 16.49 -28.83 39.11
CA ILE A 236 16.35 -27.65 39.97
C ILE A 236 16.26 -28.13 41.41
N LYS A 237 17.37 -28.04 42.15
CA LYS A 237 17.37 -28.19 43.61
C LYS A 237 17.14 -26.79 44.19
N ALA A 238 16.05 -26.60 44.92
CA ALA A 238 15.79 -25.36 45.63
C ALA A 238 16.95 -25.07 46.60
N MET A 239 17.79 -24.08 46.29
CA MET A 239 18.80 -23.57 47.22
C MET A 239 18.18 -22.47 48.08
N LYS A 240 18.07 -22.73 49.38
CA LYS A 240 17.90 -21.66 50.38
C LYS A 240 19.11 -20.73 50.30
N ALA A 241 18.84 -19.42 50.28
CA ALA A 241 19.87 -18.39 50.26
C ALA A 241 20.78 -18.49 51.48
N GLY A 242 22.01 -18.95 51.25
CA GLY A 242 23.15 -18.88 52.17
C GLY A 242 24.22 -17.98 51.59
N ARG A 243 24.91 -17.22 52.46
CA ARG A 243 25.76 -16.04 52.23
C ARG A 243 26.98 -16.17 51.27
N THR A 244 27.04 -17.16 50.39
CA THR A 244 28.25 -17.53 49.63
C THR A 244 28.05 -17.49 48.10
N VAL A 245 27.30 -16.51 47.58
CA VAL A 245 27.17 -16.25 46.12
C VAL A 245 27.68 -14.85 45.77
N ARG A 246 28.78 -14.42 46.41
CA ARG A 246 29.45 -13.14 46.08
C ARG A 246 30.86 -13.29 45.52
N ARG A 247 31.40 -14.52 45.39
CA ARG A 247 32.83 -14.70 45.07
C ARG A 247 33.15 -15.30 43.69
N ASN A 248 32.18 -15.87 42.96
CA ASN A 248 32.48 -16.62 41.72
C ASN A 248 31.85 -16.08 40.42
N LEU A 249 31.28 -14.87 40.40
CA LEU A 249 30.76 -14.27 39.16
C LEU A 249 31.79 -13.41 38.40
N GLY A 250 33.00 -13.23 38.94
CA GLY A 250 34.08 -12.50 38.26
C GLY A 250 34.70 -13.24 37.06
N ASN A 251 34.59 -14.57 37.00
CA ASN A 251 35.30 -15.37 36.00
C ASN A 251 34.43 -15.82 34.81
N ILE A 252 33.13 -15.52 34.80
CA ILE A 252 32.24 -15.93 33.69
C ILE A 252 32.20 -14.86 32.58
N LEU A 253 32.68 -13.65 32.83
CA LEU A 253 32.58 -12.51 31.90
C LEU A 253 33.93 -12.04 31.33
N THR A 254 35.03 -12.77 31.57
CA THR A 254 36.38 -12.33 31.17
C THR A 254 37.12 -13.25 30.19
N ASP A 255 36.50 -14.31 29.66
CA ASP A 255 37.16 -15.12 28.64
C ASP A 255 36.92 -14.53 27.24
N PRO A 256 37.96 -14.01 26.56
CA PRO A 256 37.86 -13.67 25.15
C PRO A 256 37.76 -14.98 24.36
N VAL A 257 36.69 -15.14 23.59
CA VAL A 257 36.61 -16.17 22.56
C VAL A 257 37.66 -15.83 21.50
N THR A 258 38.83 -16.45 21.59
CA THR A 258 39.80 -16.49 20.50
C THR A 258 39.20 -17.28 19.36
N ALA A 259 38.94 -16.61 18.25
CA ALA A 259 38.79 -17.25 16.95
C ALA A 259 40.13 -17.87 16.54
N ALA A 260 40.10 -19.13 16.13
CA ALA A 260 41.18 -19.79 15.41
C ALA A 260 40.56 -20.59 14.24
N ASP A 261 41.01 -20.22 13.04
CA ASP A 261 41.00 -20.87 11.71
C ASP A 261 39.69 -21.43 11.12
#